data_AF-A0A7S7ESG2-F1
#
_entry.id   AF-A0A7S7ESG2-F1
#
_cell.length_a   1.000
_cell.length_b   1.000
_cell.length_c   1.000
_cell.angle_alpha   90.00
_cell.angle_beta   90.00
_cell.angle_gamma   90.00
#
_symmetry.space_group_name_H-M   'P 1'
#
loop_
_entity.id
_entity.type
_entity.pdbx_description
1 polymer ?
#
loop_
_entity_poly.entity_id
_entity_poly.type
_entity_poly.pdbx_seq_one_letter_code
_entity_poly.pdbx_strand_id
1 'polypeptide(L)'
;METAEPEIFRWNVQESEELWNEVADYIDTAYDYDKIEKIYLSGDGASWIKSGATIINKSIFVLDRYHLHKAVKTAGAHIENAEREIWRALKEKTKNT
;
A
#
# COMPACT_ATOMS: atom_id res chain seq x y z
N MET A 1 11.98 -21.33 32.50
CA MET A 1 10.76 -20.52 32.31
C MET A 1 11.11 -19.54 31.22
N GLU A 2 10.78 -19.91 29.99
CA GLU A 2 11.16 -19.18 28.79
C GLU A 2 10.15 -18.04 28.61
N THR A 3 10.66 -16.81 28.57
CA THR A 3 9.85 -15.62 28.34
C THR A 3 9.50 -15.60 26.86
N ALA A 4 8.23 -15.84 26.52
CA ALA A 4 7.74 -15.64 25.17
C ALA A 4 7.87 -14.14 24.82
N GLU A 5 8.75 -13.82 23.86
CA GLU A 5 8.75 -12.52 23.20
C GLU A 5 7.42 -12.35 22.45
N PRO A 6 6.86 -11.13 22.37
CA PRO A 6 5.63 -10.90 21.63
C PRO A 6 5.86 -11.30 20.16
N GLU A 7 5.06 -12.26 19.68
CA GLU A 7 5.02 -12.63 18.26
C GLU A 7 4.59 -11.41 17.46
N ILE A 8 5.56 -10.62 17.00
CA ILE A 8 5.35 -9.74 15.85
C ILE A 8 5.10 -10.69 14.69
N PHE A 9 3.83 -10.86 14.32
CA PHE A 9 3.40 -11.67 13.19
C PHE A 9 4.02 -11.11 11.92
N ARG A 10 5.22 -11.60 11.61
CA ARG A 10 6.04 -11.16 10.51
C ARG A 10 5.59 -12.00 9.32
N TRP A 11 4.57 -11.53 8.61
CA TRP A 11 4.07 -12.14 7.38
C TRP A 11 5.25 -12.47 6.47
N ASN A 12 5.46 -13.76 6.23
CA ASN A 12 6.52 -14.19 5.32
C ASN A 12 6.05 -14.07 3.88
N VAL A 13 7.00 -14.00 2.94
CA VAL A 13 6.71 -13.76 1.52
C VAL A 13 5.74 -14.80 0.95
N GLN A 14 5.88 -16.07 1.35
CA GLN A 14 5.01 -17.16 0.91
C GLN A 14 3.55 -16.97 1.37
N GLU A 15 3.34 -16.57 2.63
CA GLU A 15 1.99 -16.29 3.15
C GLU A 15 1.36 -15.08 2.46
N SER A 16 2.18 -14.11 2.03
CA SER A 16 1.70 -12.98 1.24
C SER A 16 1.28 -13.39 -0.17
N GLU A 17 2.00 -14.30 -0.84
CA GLU A 17 1.64 -14.75 -2.18
C GLU A 17 0.36 -15.58 -2.17
N GLU A 18 0.21 -16.50 -1.22
CA GLU A 18 -1.01 -17.29 -1.02
C GLU A 18 -2.24 -16.39 -0.81
N LEU A 19 -2.13 -15.40 0.08
CA LEU A 19 -3.20 -14.41 0.30
C LEU A 19 -3.59 -13.70 -1.00
N TRP A 20 -2.63 -13.26 -1.81
CA TRP A 20 -2.94 -12.54 -3.04
C TRP A 20 -3.55 -13.43 -4.12
N ASN A 21 -3.21 -14.72 -4.15
CA ASN A 21 -3.88 -15.68 -5.02
C ASN A 21 -5.35 -15.88 -4.59
N GLU A 22 -5.62 -16.00 -3.28
CA GLU A 22 -7.01 -16.07 -2.78
C GLU A 22 -7.82 -14.82 -3.14
N VAL A 23 -7.21 -13.64 -3.06
CA VAL A 23 -7.84 -12.39 -3.49
C VAL A 23 -8.10 -12.39 -5.01
N ALA A 24 -7.16 -12.88 -5.81
CA ALA A 24 -7.33 -13.00 -7.27
C ALA A 24 -8.51 -13.91 -7.62
N ASP A 25 -8.57 -15.09 -6.99
CA ASP A 25 -9.65 -16.07 -7.16
C ASP A 25 -11.02 -15.48 -6.76
N TYR A 26 -11.05 -14.71 -5.67
CA TYR A 26 -12.26 -14.01 -5.27
C TYR A 26 -12.71 -12.99 -6.31
N ILE A 27 -11.78 -12.19 -6.87
CA ILE A 27 -12.12 -11.18 -7.87
C ILE A 27 -12.66 -11.85 -9.13
N ASP A 28 -12.03 -12.92 -9.61
CA ASP A 28 -12.47 -13.68 -10.79
C ASP A 28 -13.85 -14.31 -10.60
N THR A 29 -14.13 -14.79 -9.38
CA THR A 29 -15.43 -15.41 -9.05
C THR A 29 -16.54 -14.38 -8.82
N ALA A 30 -16.22 -13.25 -8.19
CA ALA A 30 -17.21 -12.26 -7.76
C ALA A 30 -17.55 -11.22 -8.83
N TYR A 31 -16.69 -11.04 -9.82
CA TYR A 31 -16.82 -10.00 -10.85
C TYR A 31 -16.58 -10.57 -12.25
N ASP A 32 -17.19 -9.95 -13.26
CA ASP A 32 -16.82 -10.19 -14.66
C ASP A 32 -15.44 -9.57 -14.91
N TYR A 33 -14.39 -10.37 -14.73
CA TYR A 33 -13.01 -9.93 -14.74
C TYR A 33 -12.62 -9.21 -16.04
N ASP A 34 -13.18 -9.63 -17.17
CA ASP A 34 -12.92 -9.03 -18.47
C ASP A 34 -13.44 -7.58 -18.57
N LYS A 35 -14.51 -7.26 -17.84
CA LYS A 35 -15.06 -5.89 -17.77
C LYS A 35 -14.33 -4.96 -16.80
N ILE A 36 -13.46 -5.48 -15.94
CA ILE A 36 -12.66 -4.66 -15.04
C ILE A 36 -11.61 -3.90 -15.86
N GLU A 37 -11.57 -2.57 -15.77
CA GLU A 37 -10.53 -1.76 -16.41
C GLU A 37 -9.27 -1.69 -15.54
N LYS A 38 -9.44 -1.36 -14.26
CA LYS A 38 -8.35 -1.14 -13.29
C LYS A 38 -8.79 -1.57 -11.89
N ILE A 39 -7.84 -2.10 -11.14
CA ILE A 39 -8.00 -2.44 -9.72
C ILE A 39 -7.04 -1.53 -8.93
N TYR A 40 -7.53 -0.76 -7.97
CA TYR A 40 -6.67 0.09 -7.16
C TYR A 40 -6.37 -0.59 -5.82
N LEU A 41 -5.10 -0.94 -5.61
CA LEU A 41 -4.61 -1.52 -4.35
C LEU A 41 -3.99 -0.42 -3.51
N SER A 42 -4.71 0.03 -2.49
CA SER A 42 -4.27 1.11 -1.61
C SER A 42 -3.53 0.55 -0.39
N GLY A 43 -2.36 1.09 -0.06
CA GLY A 43 -1.66 0.70 1.16
C GLY A 43 -0.41 1.51 1.49
N ASP A 44 0.39 0.99 2.41
CA ASP A 44 1.55 1.65 3.02
C ASP A 44 2.81 1.68 2.14
N GLY A 45 2.81 0.91 1.05
CA GLY A 45 3.94 0.78 0.12
C GLY A 45 5.01 -0.20 0.56
N ALA A 46 4.75 -1.02 1.58
CA ALA A 46 5.57 -2.17 1.94
C ALA A 46 5.62 -3.20 0.79
N SER A 47 6.61 -4.08 0.82
CA SER A 47 6.80 -5.09 -0.24
C SER A 47 5.61 -6.03 -0.39
N TRP A 48 4.96 -6.41 0.73
CA TRP A 48 3.84 -7.36 0.73
C TRP A 48 2.57 -6.78 0.07
N ILE A 49 2.27 -5.48 0.22
CA ILE A 49 1.12 -4.88 -0.48
C ILE A 49 1.43 -4.66 -1.96
N LYS A 50 2.70 -4.38 -2.27
CA LYS A 50 3.16 -4.21 -3.65
C LYS A 50 3.19 -5.53 -4.43
N SER A 51 3.46 -6.66 -3.79
CA SER A 51 3.42 -7.97 -4.47
C SER A 51 2.01 -8.30 -4.97
N GLY A 52 0.96 -7.89 -4.26
CA GLY A 52 -0.42 -8.02 -4.73
C GLY A 52 -0.69 -7.33 -6.07
N ALA A 53 -0.10 -6.15 -6.28
CA ALA A 53 -0.20 -5.44 -7.55
C ALA A 53 0.56 -6.13 -8.70
N THR A 54 1.55 -6.96 -8.37
CA THR A 54 2.28 -7.79 -9.34
C THR A 54 1.51 -9.08 -9.67
N ILE A 55 0.80 -9.65 -8.69
CA ILE A 55 0.07 -10.91 -8.81
C ILE A 55 -1.28 -10.70 -9.51
N ILE A 56 -2.05 -9.69 -9.09
CA ILE A 56 -3.38 -9.41 -9.64
C ILE A 56 -3.24 -8.49 -10.84
N ASN A 57 -3.48 -9.03 -12.04
CA ASN A 57 -3.39 -8.24 -13.27
C ASN A 57 -4.42 -7.08 -13.26
N LYS A 58 -4.14 -6.01 -14.04
CA LYS A 58 -4.88 -4.72 -14.02
C LYS A 58 -4.80 -3.92 -12.71
N SER A 59 -3.99 -4.37 -11.75
CA SER A 59 -3.80 -3.66 -10.50
C SER A 59 -2.86 -2.46 -10.62
N ILE A 60 -3.18 -1.40 -9.90
CA ILE A 60 -2.39 -0.19 -9.74
C ILE A 60 -2.25 0.05 -8.24
N PHE A 61 -1.02 0.01 -7.76
CA PHE A 61 -0.74 0.38 -6.38
C PHE A 61 -0.93 1.88 -6.16
N VAL A 62 -1.61 2.24 -5.08
CA VAL A 62 -1.82 3.63 -4.64
C VAL A 62 -1.33 3.77 -3.21
N LEU A 63 -0.44 4.75 -2.96
CA LEU A 63 -0.06 5.07 -1.59
C LEU A 63 -1.26 5.68 -0.86
N ASP A 64 -1.65 5.08 0.26
CA ASP A 64 -2.80 5.57 0.98
C ASP A 64 -2.52 6.90 1.71
N ARG A 65 -3.59 7.65 1.94
CA ARG A 65 -3.50 8.99 2.52
C ARG A 65 -2.98 8.98 3.96
N TYR A 66 -3.26 7.93 4.73
CA TYR A 66 -2.85 7.84 6.12
C TYR A 66 -1.33 7.70 6.23
N HIS A 67 -0.75 6.75 5.50
CA HIS A 67 0.68 6.52 5.46
C HIS A 67 1.42 7.68 4.81
N LEU A 68 0.86 8.30 3.76
CA LEU A 68 1.42 9.53 3.20
C LEU A 68 1.46 10.64 4.25
N HIS A 69 0.37 10.88 4.97
CA HIS A 69 0.34 11.92 6.01
C HIS A 69 1.32 11.62 7.14
N LYS A 70 1.40 10.36 7.59
CA LYS A 70 2.37 9.93 8.60
C LYS A 70 3.81 10.16 8.13
N ALA A 71 4.13 9.85 6.87
CA ALA A 71 5.45 10.08 6.29
C ALA A 71 5.79 11.58 6.21
N VAL A 72 4.85 12.40 5.72
CA VAL A 72 5.03 13.85 5.61
C VAL A 72 5.23 14.49 6.99
N LYS A 73 4.43 14.10 7.98
CA LYS A 73 4.55 14.58 9.36
C LYS A 73 5.90 14.19 9.98
N THR A 74 6.34 12.96 9.78
CA THR A 74 7.63 12.47 10.29
C THR A 74 8.80 13.20 9.63
N ALA A 75 8.78 13.37 8.31
CA ALA A 75 9.84 14.05 7.57
C ALA A 75 9.96 15.53 7.95
N GLY A 76 8.84 16.20 8.22
CA GLY A 76 8.80 17.62 8.61
C GLY A 76 8.97 17.89 10.11
N ALA A 77 9.04 16.87 10.96
CA ALA A 77 8.93 17.02 12.43
C ALA A 77 9.98 17.94 13.07
N HIS A 78 11.12 18.13 12.41
CA HIS A 78 12.26 18.89 12.95
C HIS A 78 12.42 20.29 12.33
N ILE A 79 11.52 20.70 11.42
CA ILE A 79 11.63 21.95 10.68
C ILE A 79 10.28 22.68 10.71
N GLU A 80 10.28 23.92 11.18
CA GLU A 80 9.08 24.75 11.21
C GLU A 80 8.47 24.89 9.80
N ASN A 81 7.14 24.72 9.70
CA ASN A 81 6.39 24.79 8.45
C ASN A 81 6.74 23.75 7.36
N ALA A 82 7.65 22.80 7.60
CA ALA A 82 8.05 21.83 6.57
C ALA A 82 6.90 20.95 6.09
N GLU A 83 5.98 20.53 6.98
CA GLU A 83 4.81 19.74 6.58
C GLU A 83 4.00 20.45 5.48
N ARG A 84 3.78 21.77 5.64
CA ARG A 84 3.03 22.60 4.70
C ARG A 84 3.74 22.70 3.35
N GLU A 85 5.05 22.94 3.35
CA GLU A 85 5.83 23.05 2.12
C GLU A 85 5.93 21.71 1.38
N ILE A 86 6.08 20.59 2.10
CA ILE A 86 6.04 19.24 1.52
C ILE A 86 4.67 19.00 0.85
N TRP A 87 3.57 19.30 1.55
CA TRP A 87 2.23 19.16 0.96
C TRP A 87 2.00 20.04 -0.26
N ARG A 88 2.56 21.25 -0.28
CA ARG A 88 2.49 22.15 -1.42
C ARG A 88 3.22 21.53 -2.63
N ALA A 89 4.46 21.08 -2.44
CA ALA A 89 5.25 20.44 -3.50
C ALA A 89 4.57 19.17 -4.05
N LEU A 90 4.00 18.33 -3.17
CA LEU A 90 3.25 17.15 -3.57
C LEU A 90 2.04 17.50 -4.44
N LYS A 91 1.24 18.52 -4.06
CA LYS A 91 0.09 18.98 -4.84
C LYS A 91 0.47 19.57 -6.20
N GLU A 92 1.61 20.26 -6.28
CA GLU A 92 2.10 20.81 -7.55
C GLU A 92 2.52 19.69 -8.51
N LYS A 93 3.13 18.61 -8.02
CA LYS A 93 3.47 17.44 -8.84
C LYS A 93 2.26 16.61 -9.28
N THR A 94 1.30 16.38 -8.39
CA THR A 94 0.12 15.55 -8.73
C THR A 94 -0.87 16.22 -9.67
N LYS A 95 -0.80 17.54 -9.87
CA LYS A 95 -1.60 18.24 -10.89
C LYS A 95 -1.07 18.07 -12.33
N ASN A 96 0.19 17.66 -12.47
CA ASN A 96 0.89 17.59 -13.75
C ASN A 96 1.10 16.14 -14.23
N THR A 97 0.45 15.17 -13.60
CA THR A 97 0.47 13.74 -13.93
C THR A 97 -0.97 13.27 -14.04
#